data_AF-A0A177JDB0-F1
#
_entry.id   AF-A0A177JDB0-F1
#
_cell.length_a   1.000
_cell.length_b   1.000
_cell.length_c   1.000
_cell.angle_alpha   90.00
_cell.angle_beta   90.00
_cell.angle_gamma   90.00
#
_symmetry.space_group_name_H-M   'P 1'
#
loop_
_entity.id
_entity.type
_entity.pdbx_description
1 polymer ?
#
loop_
_entity_poly.entity_id
_entity_poly.type
_entity_poly.pdbx_seq_one_letter_code
_entity_poly.pdbx_strand_id
1 'polypeptide(L)'
;MFGLILTAVTILILAAISYRANIRYGDEDRLPMQWSFKGKVNWSAPRRWALAFTPILAVICISPAAILLVIAPPHEGDAIIGIAVLSLMGACFIAAHLFHLWLIDRTVTR
;
A
#
# COMPACT_ATOMS: atom_id res chain seq x y z
N MET A 1 -0.98 -20.00 -8.62
CA MET A 1 -1.72 -19.87 -7.34
C MET A 1 -0.94 -19.10 -6.27
N PHE A 2 0.35 -19.40 -6.04
CA PHE A 2 1.15 -18.71 -5.01
C PHE A 2 1.17 -17.17 -5.14
N GLY A 3 1.32 -16.64 -6.36
CA GLY A 3 1.28 -15.19 -6.60
C GLY A 3 -0.03 -14.52 -6.15
N LEU A 4 -1.18 -15.17 -6.33
CA LEU A 4 -2.46 -14.64 -5.85
C LEU A 4 -2.55 -14.62 -4.32
N ILE A 5 -2.04 -15.65 -3.66
CA ILE A 5 -1.98 -15.72 -2.19
C ILE A 5 -1.11 -14.59 -1.65
N LEU A 6 0.08 -14.41 -2.23
CA LEU A 6 1.00 -13.34 -1.84
C LEU A 6 0.37 -11.95 -2.00
N THR A 7 -0.30 -11.71 -3.13
CA THR A 7 -1.05 -10.47 -3.38
C THR A 7 -2.17 -10.26 -2.36
N ALA A 8 -2.96 -11.29 -2.09
CA ALA A 8 -4.04 -11.23 -1.10
C ALA A 8 -3.51 -10.91 0.30
N VAL A 9 -2.43 -11.58 0.73
CA VAL A 9 -1.76 -11.31 2.01
C VAL A 9 -1.25 -9.88 2.08
N THR A 10 -0.61 -9.38 1.02
CA THR A 10 -0.14 -7.98 0.94
C THR A 10 -1.29 -6.99 1.11
N ILE A 11 -2.40 -7.19 0.38
CA ILE A 11 -3.58 -6.33 0.46
C ILE A 11 -4.20 -6.38 1.86
N LEU A 12 -4.29 -7.55 2.47
CA LEU A 12 -4.81 -7.72 3.83
C LEU A 12 -3.93 -7.01 4.87
N ILE A 13 -2.61 -7.07 4.73
CA ILE A 13 -1.68 -6.33 5.59
C ILE A 13 -1.91 -4.82 5.46
N LEU A 14 -1.97 -4.30 4.23
CA LEU A 14 -2.23 -2.88 3.98
C LEU A 14 -3.59 -2.44 4.55
N ALA A 15 -4.64 -3.24 4.35
CA ALA A 15 -5.97 -2.99 4.88
C ALA A 15 -5.98 -2.99 6.41
N ALA A 16 -5.30 -3.94 7.06
CA ALA A 16 -5.19 -4.00 8.51
C ALA A 16 -4.42 -2.79 9.07
N ILE A 17 -3.34 -2.37 8.43
CA ILE A 17 -2.59 -1.16 8.81
C ILE A 17 -3.48 0.09 8.65
N SER A 18 -4.18 0.21 7.52
CA SER A 18 -5.12 1.31 7.25
C SER A 18 -6.27 1.36 8.26
N TYR A 19 -6.81 0.20 8.64
CA TYR A 19 -7.87 0.10 9.65
C TYR A 19 -7.38 0.57 11.02
N ARG A 20 -6.20 0.11 11.46
CA ARG A 20 -5.57 0.57 12.71
C ARG A 20 -5.29 2.07 12.68
N ALA A 21 -4.80 2.60 11.56
CA ALA A 21 -4.57 4.03 11.37
C ALA A 21 -5.88 4.84 11.42
N ASN A 22 -6.98 4.32 10.88
CA ASN A 22 -8.27 5.00 10.91
C ASN A 22 -8.84 5.13 12.33
N ILE A 23 -8.59 4.13 13.19
CA ILE A 23 -8.91 4.22 14.62
C ILE A 23 -8.00 5.24 15.29
N ARG A 24 -6.69 5.18 15.03
CA ARG A 24 -5.69 6.06 15.65
C ARG A 24 -5.93 7.55 15.34
N TYR A 25 -6.30 7.88 14.11
CA TYR A 25 -6.57 9.26 13.69
C TYR A 25 -8.07 9.59 13.75
N GLY A 26 -8.81 8.99 14.69
CA GLY A 26 -10.26 9.12 14.79
C GLY A 26 -10.74 10.57 14.94
N ASP A 27 -9.92 11.42 15.55
CA ASP A 27 -10.21 12.83 15.81
C ASP A 27 -9.89 13.74 14.62
N GLU A 28 -9.31 13.21 13.54
CA GLU A 28 -8.81 13.99 12.39
C GLU A 28 -9.71 13.83 11.17
N ASP A 29 -10.47 14.86 10.79
CA ASP A 29 -11.36 14.79 9.63
C ASP A 29 -10.61 14.59 8.31
N ARG A 30 -9.41 15.15 8.21
CA ARG A 30 -8.58 15.14 7.01
C ARG A 30 -7.14 14.77 7.36
N LEU A 31 -6.51 13.98 6.50
CA LEU A 31 -5.12 13.61 6.65
C LEU A 31 -4.25 14.24 5.55
N PRO A 32 -3.03 14.67 5.88
CA PRO A 32 -2.03 15.06 4.90
C PRO A 32 -1.75 13.95 3.89
N MET A 33 -1.58 14.35 2.63
CA MET A 33 -1.29 13.44 1.52
C MET A 33 0.00 13.81 0.78
N GLN A 34 0.40 15.09 0.85
CA GLN A 34 1.62 15.58 0.20
C GLN A 34 2.34 16.58 1.08
N TRP A 35 3.66 16.53 1.03
CA TRP A 35 4.56 17.41 1.77
C TRP A 35 5.55 18.06 0.80
N SER A 36 5.86 19.33 1.02
CA SER A 36 7.00 19.99 0.37
C SER A 36 8.33 19.44 0.90
N PHE A 37 9.43 19.71 0.19
CA PHE A 37 10.79 19.39 0.67
C PHE A 37 11.15 20.06 2.02
N LYS A 38 10.41 21.10 2.41
CA LYS A 38 10.54 21.76 3.73
C LYS A 38 9.67 21.11 4.82
N GLY A 39 9.00 19.99 4.51
CA GLY A 39 8.12 19.26 5.43
C GLY A 39 6.74 19.87 5.65
N LYS A 40 6.39 20.96 4.94
CA LYS A 40 5.05 21.57 5.04
C LYS A 40 4.03 20.75 4.26
N VAL A 41 2.84 20.53 4.84
CA VAL A 41 1.71 19.88 4.16
C VAL A 41 1.21 20.78 3.05
N ASN A 42 1.19 20.26 1.82
CA ASN A 42 0.71 20.98 0.64
C ASN A 42 -0.73 20.59 0.28
N TRP A 43 -1.12 19.35 0.61
CA TRP A 43 -2.43 18.81 0.26
C TRP A 43 -2.90 17.80 1.31
N SER A 44 -4.21 17.80 1.59
CA SER A 44 -4.87 16.87 2.50
C SER A 44 -6.13 16.30 1.85
N ALA A 45 -6.53 15.10 2.27
CA ALA A 45 -7.74 14.43 1.81
C ALA A 45 -8.59 13.96 3.01
N PRO A 46 -9.90 13.71 2.83
CA PRO A 46 -10.71 13.12 3.90
C PRO A 46 -10.09 11.83 4.41
N ARG A 47 -10.07 11.63 5.73
CA ARG A 47 -9.33 10.54 6.40
C ARG A 47 -9.50 9.17 5.75
N ARG A 48 -10.74 8.79 5.46
CA ARG A 48 -11.07 7.48 4.86
C ARG A 48 -10.43 7.31 3.48
N TRP A 49 -10.47 8.35 2.65
CA TRP A 49 -9.86 8.33 1.32
C TRP A 49 -8.33 8.32 1.38
N ALA A 50 -7.74 9.10 2.30
CA ALA A 50 -6.31 9.13 2.51
C ALA A 50 -5.75 7.75 2.89
N LEU A 51 -6.42 7.05 3.82
CA LEU A 51 -5.98 5.73 4.27
C LEU A 51 -6.28 4.62 3.25
N ALA A 52 -7.39 4.71 2.52
CA ALA A 52 -7.74 3.71 1.50
C ALA A 52 -6.88 3.81 0.22
N PHE A 53 -6.22 4.95 -0.01
CA PHE A 53 -5.47 5.21 -1.23
C PHE A 53 -4.40 4.15 -1.53
N THR A 54 -3.51 3.85 -0.57
CA THR A 54 -2.42 2.89 -0.80
C THR A 54 -2.91 1.45 -0.99
N PRO A 55 -3.84 0.91 -0.16
CA PRO A 55 -4.44 -0.41 -0.41
C PRO A 55 -5.08 -0.51 -1.81
N ILE A 56 -5.86 0.49 -2.23
CA ILE A 56 -6.50 0.49 -3.56
C ILE A 56 -5.46 0.51 -4.67
N LEU A 57 -4.43 1.35 -4.54
CA LEU A 57 -3.36 1.42 -5.53
C LEU A 57 -2.59 0.09 -5.61
N ALA A 58 -2.34 -0.57 -4.47
CA ALA A 58 -1.72 -1.89 -4.44
C ALA A 58 -2.58 -2.95 -5.14
N VAL A 59 -3.91 -2.93 -4.96
CA VAL A 59 -4.84 -3.82 -5.69
C VAL A 59 -4.68 -3.60 -7.20
N ILE A 60 -4.69 -2.35 -7.65
CA ILE A 60 -4.61 -1.99 -9.08
C ILE A 60 -3.26 -2.39 -9.67
N CYS A 61 -2.15 -2.22 -8.93
CA CYS A 61 -0.80 -2.47 -9.45
C CYS A 61 -0.38 -3.95 -9.36
N ILE A 62 -0.72 -4.65 -8.28
CA ILE A 62 -0.21 -6.00 -8.01
C ILE A 62 -1.15 -7.09 -8.58
N SER A 63 -2.46 -6.90 -8.51
CA SER A 63 -3.42 -7.95 -8.93
C SER A 63 -3.30 -8.34 -10.40
N PRO A 64 -3.14 -7.40 -11.36
CA PRO A 64 -2.98 -7.78 -12.76
C PRO A 64 -1.74 -8.65 -13.00
N ALA A 65 -0.61 -8.31 -12.37
CA ALA A 65 0.62 -9.10 -12.48
C ALA A 65 0.45 -10.51 -11.89
N ALA A 66 -0.24 -10.62 -10.74
CA ALA A 66 -0.51 -11.92 -10.12
C ALA A 66 -1.52 -12.77 -10.92
N ILE A 67 -2.51 -12.14 -11.56
CA ILE A 67 -3.46 -12.81 -12.46
C ILE A 67 -2.74 -13.31 -13.70
N LEU A 68 -1.88 -12.50 -14.33
CA LEU A 68 -1.08 -12.89 -15.49
C LEU A 68 -0.23 -14.14 -15.21
N LEU A 69 0.39 -14.22 -14.03
CA LEU A 69 1.17 -15.39 -13.61
C LEU A 69 0.34 -16.70 -13.53
N VAL A 70 -0.99 -16.59 -13.46
CA VAL A 70 -1.90 -17.74 -13.44
C VAL A 70 -2.46 -18.05 -14.82
N ILE A 71 -2.90 -17.03 -15.58
CA ILE A 71 -3.57 -17.24 -16.88
C ILE A 71 -2.59 -17.39 -18.04
N ALA A 72 -1.35 -16.89 -17.89
CA ALA A 72 -0.26 -17.03 -18.84
C ALA A 72 0.97 -17.57 -18.08
N PRO A 73 1.01 -18.88 -17.81
CA PRO A 73 2.06 -19.48 -17.00
C PRO A 73 3.44 -19.17 -17.59
N PRO A 74 4.41 -18.77 -16.75
CA PRO A 74 5.75 -18.46 -17.21
C PRO A 74 6.45 -19.72 -17.76
N HIS A 75 7.43 -19.53 -18.65
CA HIS A 75 8.31 -20.61 -19.10
C HIS A 75 9.06 -21.22 -17.90
N GLU A 76 9.54 -22.46 -18.06
CA GLU A 76 10.28 -23.16 -17.01
C GLU A 76 11.48 -22.31 -16.53
N GLY A 77 11.51 -22.00 -15.23
CA GLY A 77 12.54 -21.16 -14.60
C GLY A 77 12.09 -19.73 -14.23
N ASP A 78 11.10 -19.16 -14.93
CA ASP A 78 10.67 -17.76 -14.75
C ASP A 78 9.66 -17.58 -13.61
N ALA A 79 9.07 -18.67 -13.12
CA ALA A 79 8.11 -18.65 -12.01
C ALA A 79 8.69 -18.04 -10.72
N ILE A 80 9.97 -18.30 -10.44
CA ILE A 80 10.67 -17.76 -9.27
C ILE A 80 10.81 -16.25 -9.40
N ILE A 81 11.14 -15.75 -10.61
CA ILE A 81 11.28 -14.32 -10.89
C ILE A 81 9.93 -13.62 -10.69
N GLY A 82 8.84 -14.18 -11.23
CA GLY A 82 7.49 -13.63 -11.04
C GLY A 82 7.10 -13.51 -9.55
N ILE A 83 7.41 -14.54 -8.75
CA ILE A 83 7.15 -14.52 -7.31
C ILE A 83 8.03 -13.48 -6.59
N ALA A 84 9.31 -13.39 -6.96
CA ALA A 84 10.24 -12.40 -6.38
C ALA A 84 9.79 -10.97 -6.68
N VAL A 85 9.34 -10.69 -7.91
CA VAL A 85 8.81 -9.38 -8.32
C VAL A 85 7.56 -9.03 -7.51
N LEU A 86 6.60 -9.94 -7.39
CA LEU A 86 5.39 -9.71 -6.58
C LEU A 86 5.73 -9.47 -5.11
N SER A 87 6.72 -10.19 -4.58
CA SER A 87 7.19 -10.03 -3.19
C SER A 87 7.80 -8.65 -2.98
N LEU A 88 8.65 -8.21 -3.91
CA LEU A 88 9.28 -6.89 -3.86
C LEU A 88 8.24 -5.77 -3.99
N MET A 89 7.28 -5.90 -4.91
CA MET A 89 6.17 -4.94 -5.06
C MET A 89 5.38 -4.82 -3.74
N GLY A 90 5.00 -5.94 -3.14
CA GLY A 90 4.27 -5.94 -1.87
C GLY A 90 5.06 -5.30 -0.73
N ALA A 91 6.34 -5.63 -0.60
CA ALA A 91 7.24 -5.01 0.38
C ALA A 91 7.36 -3.49 0.18
N CYS A 92 7.51 -3.03 -1.06
CA CYS A 92 7.58 -1.60 -1.40
C CYS A 92 6.28 -0.87 -1.03
N PHE A 93 5.11 -1.45 -1.34
CA PHE A 93 3.82 -0.84 -0.97
C PHE A 93 3.64 -0.77 0.55
N ILE A 94 3.98 -1.83 1.29
CA ILE A 94 3.92 -1.83 2.76
C ILE A 94 4.87 -0.77 3.33
N ALA A 95 6.12 -0.72 2.86
CA ALA A 95 7.10 0.26 3.30
C ALA A 95 6.64 1.71 3.00
N ALA A 96 6.13 1.95 1.80
CA ALA A 96 5.59 3.25 1.41
C ALA A 96 4.38 3.65 2.26
N HIS A 97 3.48 2.71 2.56
CA HIS A 97 2.31 2.99 3.41
C HIS A 97 2.73 3.32 4.85
N LEU A 98 3.66 2.54 5.42
CA LEU A 98 4.21 2.82 6.75
C LEU A 98 4.93 4.17 6.80
N PHE A 99 5.72 4.49 5.77
CA PHE A 99 6.38 5.78 5.64
C PHE A 99 5.39 6.94 5.54
N HIS A 100 4.32 6.77 4.76
CA HIS A 100 3.23 7.74 4.67
C HIS A 100 2.56 7.99 6.02
N LEU A 101 2.25 6.92 6.78
CA LEU A 101 1.68 7.05 8.13
C LEU A 101 2.65 7.73 9.10
N TRP A 102 3.94 7.44 9.00
CA TRP A 102 4.97 8.11 9.79
C TRP A 102 5.05 9.62 9.49
N LEU A 103 4.90 10.02 8.22
CA LEU A 103 4.81 11.43 7.85
C LEU A 103 3.56 12.10 8.40
N ILE A 104 2.42 11.41 8.39
CA ILE A 104 1.18 11.89 9.02
C ILE A 104 1.42 12.13 10.51
N ASP A 105 1.94 11.15 11.25
CA ASP A 105 2.27 11.28 12.68
C ASP A 105 3.14 12.51 12.97
N ARG A 106 4.18 12.75 12.15
CA ARG A 106 5.07 13.91 12.28
C ARG A 106 4.40 15.27 12.08
N THR A 107 3.24 15.30 11.44
CA THR A 107 2.55 16.55 11.05
C THR A 107 1.26 16.81 11.79
N VAL A 108 0.57 15.75 12.22
CA VAL A 108 -0.72 15.82 12.91
C VAL A 108 -0.54 15.78 14.43
N THR A 109 0.41 14.99 14.94
CA THR A 109 0.60 14.80 16.39
C THR A 109 1.53 15.84 17.03
N ARG A 110 1.55 17.08 16.49
CA ARG A 110 2.32 18.20 17.03
C ARG A 110 1.48 19.08 17.95
#